data_AF-A0A0M4DAD3-F1
#
_entry.id   AF-A0A0M4DAD3-F1
#
_cell.length_a   1.000
_cell.length_b   1.000
_cell.length_c   1.000
_cell.angle_alpha   90.00
_cell.angle_beta   90.00
_cell.angle_gamma   90.00
#
_symmetry.space_group_name_H-M   'P 1'
#
loop_
_entity.id
_entity.type
_entity.pdbx_description
1 polymer ?
#
loop_
_entity_poly.entity_id
_entity_poly.type
_entity_poly.pdbx_seq_one_letter_code
_entity_poly.pdbx_strand_id
1 'polypeptide(L)'
;MNAQTQIATRADNPLAILKTQIDERAKEFQAALPSHISPEKFQRTILTAVQADPELLKASRKSLILACMKAANDGLLPDRREAALIVFKRNYKDAQGAWQQALEVQYLPMVFGLRKKILQSKEVTDIKPNVVYRREVEEGHFIYEEGTEAMLRHKPILDLTDEESSDDNIVVAYSIATYKDGTKSYEVMRRFEINKVQNCSQTGALIDKRGKPRTPSGPWVDWYPEQAKKTVMRRHSKTLPQSGDLVDVEGSEIDQQRAALSAMGALGAGEPIDATPVAPALPQADDLPDHDADTGEIIDTVTPDNPNAAEGRADEQHGDQHDGTEEPQGDEDQPYAATVSELIERAAAAGTVIDLNAVEKDWQKHMAALPDVENARIDTAVKERRDQLTAK
;
A
#
# COMPACT_ATOMS: atom_id res chain seq x y z
N MET A 1 -37.43 8.90 50.17
CA MET A 1 -37.24 9.04 48.72
C MET A 1 -35.92 8.36 48.39
N ASN A 2 -35.99 7.19 47.76
CA ASN A 2 -34.82 6.37 47.45
C ASN A 2 -34.17 6.91 46.18
N ALA A 3 -32.94 7.40 46.28
CA ALA A 3 -32.13 7.74 45.12
C ALA A 3 -31.65 6.44 44.47
N GLN A 4 -32.25 6.08 43.33
CA GLN A 4 -31.74 5.02 42.46
C GLN A 4 -30.50 5.57 41.74
N THR A 5 -29.32 5.13 42.15
CA THR A 5 -28.08 5.31 41.41
C THR A 5 -28.17 4.52 40.11
N GLN A 6 -28.40 5.20 38.98
CA GLN A 6 -28.26 4.61 37.66
C GLN A 6 -26.79 4.29 37.42
N ILE A 7 -26.46 3.00 37.38
CA ILE A 7 -25.15 2.51 36.94
C ILE A 7 -25.12 2.71 35.42
N ALA A 8 -24.37 3.71 34.96
CA ALA A 8 -24.07 3.89 33.55
C ALA A 8 -23.26 2.67 33.07
N THR A 9 -23.88 1.81 32.26
CA THR A 9 -23.18 0.77 31.49
C THR A 9 -22.16 1.45 30.59
N ARG A 10 -20.86 1.32 30.90
CA ARG A 10 -19.78 1.67 29.97
C ARG A 10 -19.99 0.85 28.70
N ALA A 11 -20.18 1.51 27.56
CA ALA A 11 -20.11 0.83 26.27
C ALA A 11 -18.70 0.24 26.15
N ASP A 12 -18.60 -1.08 26.03
CA ASP A 12 -17.30 -1.76 25.93
C ASP A 12 -16.55 -1.28 24.69
N ASN A 13 -15.25 -1.04 24.85
CA ASN A 13 -14.39 -0.60 23.75
C ASN A 13 -14.46 -1.63 22.60
N PRO A 14 -14.77 -1.24 21.35
CA PRO A 14 -14.87 -2.16 20.21
C PRO A 14 -13.64 -3.04 20.00
N LEU A 15 -12.44 -2.55 20.35
CA LEU A 15 -11.20 -3.33 20.34
C LEU A 15 -11.16 -4.40 21.42
N ALA A 16 -11.70 -4.13 22.62
CA ALA A 16 -11.76 -5.10 23.71
C ALA A 16 -12.74 -6.24 23.38
N ILE A 17 -13.86 -5.91 22.74
CA ILE A 17 -14.82 -6.90 22.23
C ILE A 17 -14.14 -7.78 21.17
N LEU A 18 -13.45 -7.17 20.20
CA LEU A 18 -12.73 -7.93 19.17
C LEU A 18 -11.66 -8.83 19.77
N LYS A 19 -10.87 -8.32 20.73
CA LYS A 19 -9.86 -9.11 21.43
C LYS A 19 -10.48 -10.36 22.07
N THR A 20 -11.57 -10.19 22.79
CA THR A 20 -12.29 -11.31 23.43
C THR A 20 -12.75 -12.33 22.38
N GLN A 21 -13.30 -11.87 21.26
CA GLN A 21 -13.75 -12.75 20.15
C GLN A 21 -12.60 -13.49 19.46
N ILE A 22 -11.42 -12.87 19.35
CA ILE A 22 -10.20 -13.50 18.82
C ILE A 22 -9.66 -14.53 19.82
N ASP A 23 -9.69 -14.21 21.11
CA ASP A 23 -9.23 -15.08 22.20
C ASP A 23 -10.12 -16.34 22.31
N GLU A 24 -11.44 -16.19 22.19
CA GLU A 24 -12.40 -17.30 22.15
C GLU A 24 -12.14 -18.28 20.98
N ARG A 25 -11.57 -17.77 19.88
CA ARG A 25 -11.24 -18.53 18.67
C ARG A 25 -9.80 -19.02 18.61
N ALA A 26 -9.01 -18.90 19.68
CA ALA A 26 -7.60 -19.30 19.70
C ALA A 26 -7.38 -20.73 19.19
N LYS A 27 -8.26 -21.67 19.57
CA LYS A 27 -8.21 -23.07 19.14
C LYS A 27 -8.48 -23.26 17.64
N GLU A 28 -9.38 -22.45 17.07
CA GLU A 28 -9.66 -22.47 15.62
C GLU A 28 -8.45 -21.99 14.84
N PHE A 29 -7.82 -20.89 15.27
CA PHE A 29 -6.58 -20.40 14.66
C PHE A 29 -5.45 -21.40 14.82
N GLN A 30 -5.30 -22.03 15.98
CA GLN A 30 -4.28 -23.05 16.20
C GLN A 30 -4.42 -24.24 15.26
N ALA A 31 -5.65 -24.68 14.95
CA ALA A 31 -5.89 -25.78 14.03
C ALA A 31 -5.59 -25.42 12.56
N ALA A 32 -5.80 -24.15 12.19
CA ALA A 32 -5.56 -23.63 10.84
C ALA A 32 -4.09 -23.26 10.58
N LEU A 33 -3.39 -22.77 11.60
CA LEU A 33 -2.03 -22.26 11.46
C LEU A 33 -1.01 -23.39 11.26
N PRO A 34 0.00 -23.19 10.39
CA PRO A 34 1.18 -24.05 10.37
C PRO A 34 1.88 -24.11 11.73
N SER A 35 2.47 -25.26 12.06
CA SER A 35 3.09 -25.51 13.38
C SER A 35 4.20 -24.55 13.82
N HIS A 36 4.77 -23.79 12.88
CA HIS A 36 5.84 -22.82 13.13
C HIS A 36 5.32 -21.41 13.46
N ILE A 37 4.00 -21.18 13.43
CA ILE A 37 3.37 -19.90 13.78
C ILE A 37 2.55 -20.11 15.04
N SER A 38 2.89 -19.39 16.12
CA SER A 38 2.10 -19.49 17.34
C SER A 38 0.76 -18.74 17.21
N PRO A 39 -0.33 -19.28 17.75
CA PRO A 39 -1.63 -18.60 17.76
C PRO A 39 -1.55 -17.20 18.37
N GLU A 40 -0.81 -17.04 19.47
CA GLU A 40 -0.70 -15.77 20.20
C GLU A 40 -0.04 -14.68 19.34
N LYS A 41 0.98 -15.06 18.56
CA LYS A 41 1.63 -14.14 17.62
C LYS A 41 0.65 -13.70 16.55
N PHE A 42 -0.11 -14.64 15.99
CA PHE A 42 -1.10 -14.37 14.96
C PHE A 42 -2.22 -13.45 15.48
N GLN A 43 -2.78 -13.74 16.66
CA GLN A 43 -3.79 -12.92 17.32
C GLN A 43 -3.29 -11.49 17.58
N ARG A 44 -2.06 -11.34 18.07
CA ARG A 44 -1.43 -10.03 18.27
C ARG A 44 -1.31 -9.26 16.96
N THR A 45 -0.90 -9.92 15.87
CA THR A 45 -0.81 -9.27 14.55
C THR A 45 -2.17 -8.79 14.07
N ILE A 46 -3.25 -9.57 14.26
CA ILE A 46 -4.61 -9.12 13.91
C ILE A 46 -4.98 -7.84 14.69
N LEU A 47 -4.73 -7.82 16.01
CA LEU A 47 -5.04 -6.65 16.82
C LEU A 47 -4.25 -5.42 16.38
N THR A 48 -2.96 -5.59 16.06
CA THR A 48 -2.14 -4.50 15.50
C THR A 48 -2.65 -4.03 14.14
N ALA A 49 -3.07 -4.94 13.26
CA ALA A 49 -3.65 -4.59 11.95
C ALA A 49 -4.91 -3.74 12.10
N VAL A 50 -5.79 -4.09 13.05
CA VAL A 50 -7.04 -3.37 13.33
C VAL A 50 -6.80 -2.03 14.03
N GLN A 51 -5.73 -1.92 14.83
CA GLN A 51 -5.32 -0.63 15.38
C GLN A 51 -4.78 0.31 14.29
N ALA A 52 -4.01 -0.24 13.35
CA ALA A 52 -3.46 0.52 12.23
C ALA A 52 -4.51 0.88 11.17
N ASP A 53 -5.63 0.15 11.09
CA ASP A 53 -6.78 0.46 10.25
C ASP A 53 -8.10 0.28 11.03
N PRO A 54 -8.59 1.35 11.69
CA PRO A 54 -9.84 1.31 12.44
C PRO A 54 -11.09 1.06 11.58
N GLU A 55 -11.04 1.18 10.25
CA GLU A 55 -12.19 0.82 9.40
C GLU A 55 -12.52 -0.67 9.46
N LEU A 56 -11.53 -1.51 9.79
CA LEU A 56 -11.74 -2.94 10.04
C LEU A 56 -12.72 -3.22 11.19
N LEU A 57 -12.85 -2.29 12.15
CA LEU A 57 -13.84 -2.39 13.23
C LEU A 57 -15.26 -2.04 12.79
N LYS A 58 -15.38 -1.18 11.76
CA LYS A 58 -16.67 -0.76 11.18
C LYS A 58 -17.22 -1.81 10.21
N ALA A 59 -16.35 -2.66 9.67
CA ALA A 59 -16.73 -3.74 8.77
C ALA A 59 -17.44 -4.90 9.47
N SER A 60 -18.13 -5.73 8.69
CA SER A 60 -18.84 -6.90 9.20
C SER A 60 -17.90 -7.82 9.95
N ARG A 61 -18.20 -8.09 11.23
CA ARG A 61 -17.39 -8.98 12.09
C ARG A 61 -17.20 -10.36 11.45
N LYS A 62 -18.23 -10.90 10.81
CA LYS A 62 -18.17 -12.17 10.09
C LYS A 62 -17.11 -12.17 8.99
N SER A 63 -17.06 -11.09 8.19
CA SER A 63 -16.08 -10.95 7.12
C SER A 63 -14.66 -10.80 7.64
N LEU A 64 -14.46 -10.05 8.73
CA LEU A 64 -13.15 -9.89 9.37
C LEU A 64 -12.60 -11.23 9.88
N ILE A 65 -13.40 -11.98 10.64
CA ILE A 65 -12.99 -13.29 11.17
C ILE A 65 -12.72 -14.28 10.02
N LEU A 66 -13.56 -14.31 8.99
CA LEU A 66 -13.34 -15.16 7.82
C LEU A 66 -12.03 -14.80 7.10
N ALA A 67 -11.73 -13.52 6.95
CA ALA A 67 -10.47 -13.06 6.35
C ALA A 67 -9.25 -13.47 7.21
N CYS A 68 -9.36 -13.38 8.54
CA CYS A 68 -8.33 -13.87 9.46
C CYS A 68 -8.14 -15.39 9.35
N MET A 69 -9.20 -16.18 9.24
CA MET A 69 -9.10 -17.64 9.05
C MET A 69 -8.42 -18.00 7.73
N LYS A 70 -8.72 -17.28 6.64
CA LYS A 70 -8.00 -17.45 5.36
C LYS A 70 -6.51 -17.16 5.49
N ALA A 71 -6.15 -16.08 6.19
CA ALA A 71 -4.75 -15.74 6.47
C ALA A 71 -4.05 -16.83 7.30
N ALA A 72 -4.74 -17.39 8.30
CA ALA A 72 -4.23 -18.48 9.12
C ALA A 72 -3.96 -19.75 8.31
N ASN A 73 -4.92 -20.18 7.48
CA ASN A 73 -4.76 -21.34 6.58
C ASN A 73 -3.58 -21.16 5.62
N ASP A 74 -3.39 -19.96 5.09
CA ASP A 74 -2.27 -19.63 4.21
C ASP A 74 -0.93 -19.52 4.95
N GLY A 75 -0.93 -19.52 6.29
CA GLY A 75 0.27 -19.31 7.10
C GLY A 75 0.86 -17.91 6.96
N LEU A 76 0.03 -16.91 6.62
CA LEU A 76 0.45 -15.54 6.38
C LEU A 76 -0.08 -14.59 7.45
N LEU A 77 0.82 -13.77 7.99
CA LEU A 77 0.48 -12.77 9.00
C LEU A 77 -0.19 -11.55 8.33
N PRO A 78 -1.29 -11.01 8.88
CA PRO A 78 -1.93 -9.81 8.34
C PRO A 78 -1.18 -8.54 8.80
N ASP A 79 0.10 -8.41 8.45
CA ASP A 79 1.02 -7.34 8.88
C ASP A 79 1.30 -6.28 7.78
N ARG A 80 0.47 -6.23 6.72
CA ARG A 80 0.68 -5.46 5.47
C ARG A 80 1.89 -5.88 4.64
N ARG A 81 2.79 -6.71 5.18
CA ARG A 81 3.97 -7.24 4.48
C ARG A 81 3.69 -8.61 3.87
N GLU A 82 3.25 -9.58 4.67
CA GLU A 82 2.87 -10.92 4.23
C GLU A 82 1.46 -10.94 3.65
N ALA A 83 0.50 -10.31 4.32
CA ALA A 83 -0.87 -10.17 3.87
C ALA A 83 -1.51 -8.86 4.37
N ALA A 84 -2.54 -8.41 3.65
CA ALA A 84 -3.36 -7.27 4.03
C ALA A 84 -4.82 -7.69 4.24
N LEU A 85 -5.47 -7.02 5.19
CA LEU A 85 -6.92 -7.04 5.36
C LEU A 85 -7.43 -5.73 4.77
N ILE A 86 -8.27 -5.80 3.75
CA ILE A 86 -8.76 -4.61 3.04
C ILE A 86 -10.27 -4.54 3.16
N VAL A 87 -10.79 -3.36 3.52
CA VAL A 87 -12.22 -3.11 3.57
C VAL A 87 -12.74 -2.73 2.18
N PHE A 88 -13.82 -3.39 1.76
CA PHE A 88 -14.53 -3.07 0.53
C PHE A 88 -16.00 -2.80 0.80
N LYS A 89 -16.57 -1.87 0.01
CA LYS A 89 -18.01 -1.60 -0.02
C LYS A 89 -18.69 -2.63 -0.92
N ARG A 90 -19.64 -3.39 -0.36
CA ARG A 90 -20.47 -4.34 -1.09
C ARG A 90 -21.92 -3.89 -1.09
N ASN A 91 -22.48 -3.76 -2.28
CA ASN A 91 -23.90 -3.50 -2.47
C ASN A 91 -24.64 -4.84 -2.57
N TYR A 92 -25.72 -5.00 -1.82
CA TYR A 92 -26.61 -6.15 -1.88
C TYR A 92 -28.06 -5.70 -1.81
N LYS A 93 -28.99 -6.54 -2.27
CA LYS A 93 -30.42 -6.29 -2.11
C LYS A 93 -30.90 -7.01 -0.86
N ASP A 94 -31.65 -6.31 -0.01
CA ASP A 94 -32.34 -6.94 1.10
C ASP A 94 -33.55 -7.76 0.63
N ALA A 95 -34.22 -8.44 1.56
CA ALA A 95 -35.40 -9.26 1.27
C ALA A 95 -36.58 -8.44 0.71
N GLN A 96 -36.56 -7.13 0.91
CA GLN A 96 -37.55 -6.16 0.45
C GLN A 96 -37.16 -5.54 -0.91
N GLY A 97 -36.01 -5.93 -1.47
CA GLY A 97 -35.51 -5.50 -2.77
C GLY A 97 -34.81 -4.15 -2.77
N ALA A 98 -34.61 -3.53 -1.61
CA ALA A 98 -33.87 -2.27 -1.48
C ALA A 98 -32.36 -2.52 -1.47
N TRP A 99 -31.62 -1.60 -2.09
CA TRP A 99 -30.16 -1.66 -2.12
C TRP A 99 -29.59 -1.22 -0.77
N GLN A 100 -28.84 -2.12 -0.14
CA GLN A 100 -28.09 -1.88 1.07
C GLN A 100 -26.59 -1.96 0.76
N GLN A 101 -25.80 -1.25 1.54
CA GLN A 101 -24.34 -1.25 1.43
C GLN A 101 -23.75 -1.77 2.74
N ALA A 102 -22.94 -2.82 2.66
CA ALA A 102 -22.15 -3.33 3.77
C ALA A 102 -20.66 -3.11 3.52
N LEU A 103 -19.92 -2.92 4.61
CA LEU A 103 -18.47 -2.99 4.61
C LEU A 103 -18.05 -4.43 4.88
N GLU A 104 -17.33 -5.04 3.95
CA GLU A 104 -16.77 -6.39 4.08
C GLU A 104 -15.25 -6.34 4.07
N VAL A 105 -14.63 -7.16 4.90
CA VAL A 105 -13.17 -7.34 4.91
C VAL A 105 -12.78 -8.46 3.97
N GLN A 106 -11.79 -8.22 3.12
CA GLN A 106 -11.19 -9.22 2.25
C GLN A 106 -9.73 -9.45 2.61
N TYR A 107 -9.34 -10.73 2.67
CA TYR A 107 -7.95 -11.16 2.80
C TYR A 107 -7.25 -11.08 1.43
N LEU A 108 -6.11 -10.38 1.37
CA LEU A 108 -5.25 -10.35 0.19
C LEU A 108 -3.81 -10.72 0.58
N PRO A 109 -3.26 -11.84 0.08
CA PRO A 109 -1.84 -12.13 0.23
C PRO A 109 -1.02 -11.12 -0.58
N MET A 110 0.05 -10.62 0.03
CA MET A 110 0.98 -9.69 -0.59
C MET A 110 2.08 -10.46 -1.33
N VAL A 111 2.82 -9.78 -2.20
CA VAL A 111 3.94 -10.35 -2.98
C VAL A 111 4.92 -11.10 -2.08
N PHE A 112 5.32 -10.51 -0.96
CA PHE A 112 6.22 -11.15 -0.01
C PHE A 112 5.59 -12.41 0.60
N GLY A 113 4.31 -12.38 0.95
CA GLY A 113 3.58 -13.56 1.44
C GLY A 113 3.48 -14.67 0.40
N LEU A 114 3.18 -14.34 -0.86
CA LEU A 114 3.16 -15.31 -1.95
C LEU A 114 4.54 -15.96 -2.14
N ARG A 115 5.61 -15.15 -2.15
CA ARG A 115 6.99 -15.67 -2.23
C ARG A 115 7.30 -16.57 -1.04
N LYS A 116 6.89 -16.21 0.17
CA LYS A 116 7.04 -17.05 1.37
C LYS A 116 6.33 -18.39 1.18
N LYS A 117 5.07 -18.42 0.76
CA LYS A 117 4.30 -19.67 0.51
C LYS A 117 4.96 -20.56 -0.54
N ILE A 118 5.41 -19.96 -1.65
CA ILE A 118 6.10 -20.68 -2.73
C ILE A 118 7.38 -21.32 -2.21
N LEU A 119 8.23 -20.58 -1.49
CA LEU A 119 9.49 -21.13 -0.95
C LEU A 119 9.26 -22.14 0.18
N GLN A 120 8.20 -21.95 0.98
CA GLN A 120 7.82 -22.88 2.04
C GLN A 120 7.25 -24.20 1.52
N SER A 121 6.79 -24.28 0.26
CA SER A 121 6.45 -25.56 -0.39
C SER A 121 7.65 -26.52 -0.42
N LYS A 122 8.87 -25.96 -0.38
CA LYS A 122 10.12 -26.67 -0.60
C LYS A 122 10.18 -27.38 -1.96
N GLU A 123 9.33 -27.07 -2.94
CA GLU A 123 9.48 -27.57 -4.30
C GLU A 123 10.23 -26.57 -5.18
N VAL A 124 9.98 -25.28 -4.92
CA VAL A 124 10.66 -24.14 -5.55
C VAL A 124 11.79 -23.65 -4.64
N THR A 125 13.00 -23.52 -5.20
CA THR A 125 14.18 -23.02 -4.50
C THR A 125 14.34 -21.51 -4.62
N ASP A 126 13.94 -20.94 -5.77
CA ASP A 126 14.10 -19.52 -6.06
C ASP A 126 13.01 -19.04 -7.02
N ILE A 127 12.59 -17.79 -6.85
CA ILE A 127 11.66 -17.09 -7.74
C ILE A 127 12.12 -15.66 -7.94
N LYS A 128 12.29 -15.26 -9.20
CA LYS A 128 12.81 -13.94 -9.58
C LYS A 128 11.97 -13.31 -10.69
N PRO A 129 11.30 -12.18 -10.41
CA PRO A 129 10.68 -11.36 -11.44
C PRO A 129 11.65 -10.31 -11.98
N ASN A 130 11.54 -9.97 -13.26
CA ASN A 130 12.28 -8.89 -13.91
C ASN A 130 11.46 -8.25 -15.02
N VAL A 131 11.89 -7.07 -15.46
CA VAL A 131 11.38 -6.38 -16.64
C VAL A 131 12.40 -6.46 -17.76
N VAL A 132 11.92 -6.21 -18.98
CA VAL A 132 12.73 -6.17 -20.20
C VAL A 132 12.39 -4.91 -20.97
N TYR A 133 13.43 -4.16 -21.32
CA TYR A 133 13.35 -2.95 -22.11
C TYR A 133 13.34 -3.25 -23.61
N ARG A 134 12.76 -2.36 -24.41
CA ARG A 134 12.60 -2.53 -25.85
C ARG A 134 13.92 -2.85 -26.55
N ARG A 135 14.98 -2.10 -26.23
CA ARG A 135 16.32 -2.29 -26.77
C ARG A 135 16.88 -3.69 -26.53
N GLU A 136 16.62 -4.27 -25.36
CA GLU A 136 17.05 -5.62 -25.02
C GLU A 136 16.38 -6.69 -25.89
N VAL A 137 15.15 -6.43 -26.35
CA VAL A 137 14.47 -7.31 -27.32
C VAL A 137 15.03 -7.09 -28.73
N GLU A 138 15.20 -5.83 -29.15
CA GLU A 138 15.68 -5.46 -30.49
C GLU A 138 17.11 -5.95 -30.77
N GLU A 139 17.99 -5.90 -29.77
CA GLU A 139 19.38 -6.38 -29.88
C GLU A 139 19.53 -7.89 -29.58
N GLY A 140 18.43 -8.61 -29.30
CA GLY A 140 18.46 -10.06 -29.05
C GLY A 140 19.04 -10.46 -27.69
N HIS A 141 19.06 -9.53 -26.73
CA HIS A 141 19.44 -9.77 -25.34
C HIS A 141 18.36 -10.50 -24.52
N PHE A 142 17.12 -10.47 -25.00
CA PHE A 142 16.00 -11.24 -24.47
C PHE A 142 15.48 -12.25 -25.51
N ILE A 143 15.51 -13.53 -25.15
CA ILE A 143 14.99 -14.64 -25.96
C ILE A 143 13.97 -15.38 -25.11
N TYR A 144 12.76 -15.54 -25.65
CA TYR A 144 11.70 -16.32 -25.06
C TYR A 144 11.06 -17.20 -26.14
N GLU A 145 11.02 -18.50 -25.87
CA GLU A 145 10.46 -19.51 -26.75
C GLU A 145 9.41 -20.31 -25.99
N GLU A 146 8.22 -20.44 -26.57
CA GLU A 146 7.13 -21.28 -26.08
C GLU A 146 7.08 -22.60 -26.85
N GLY A 147 6.64 -23.66 -26.19
CA GLY A 147 6.50 -24.98 -26.80
C GLY A 147 7.03 -26.08 -25.90
N THR A 148 7.36 -27.22 -26.50
CA THR A 148 7.85 -28.40 -25.78
C THR A 148 9.19 -28.18 -25.09
N GLU A 149 10.04 -27.32 -25.66
CA GLU A 149 11.34 -26.94 -25.10
C GLU A 149 11.34 -25.46 -24.72
N ALA A 150 10.40 -25.06 -23.85
CA ALA A 150 10.28 -23.67 -23.43
C ALA A 150 11.59 -23.15 -22.82
N MET A 151 12.09 -22.03 -23.33
CA MET A 151 13.33 -21.41 -22.89
C MET A 151 13.13 -19.91 -22.69
N LEU A 152 13.73 -19.38 -21.61
CA LEU A 152 13.87 -17.95 -21.40
C LEU A 152 15.32 -17.61 -21.06
N ARG A 153 15.93 -16.73 -21.85
CA ARG A 153 17.25 -16.16 -21.61
C ARG A 153 17.16 -14.64 -21.64
N HIS A 154 17.60 -14.01 -20.56
CA HIS A 154 17.70 -12.56 -20.47
C HIS A 154 19.12 -12.17 -20.06
N LYS A 155 19.75 -11.30 -20.84
CA LYS A 155 21.06 -10.69 -20.56
C LYS A 155 20.89 -9.17 -20.46
N PRO A 156 20.60 -8.64 -19.26
CA PRO A 156 20.31 -7.23 -19.10
C PRO A 156 21.43 -6.34 -19.65
N ILE A 157 21.05 -5.26 -20.34
CA ILE A 157 22.00 -4.22 -20.77
C ILE A 157 22.21 -3.29 -19.56
N LEU A 158 23.44 -3.21 -19.05
CA LEU A 158 23.73 -2.48 -17.82
C LEU A 158 23.97 -0.98 -18.05
N ASP A 159 24.21 -0.58 -19.30
CA ASP A 159 24.57 0.77 -19.74
C ASP A 159 23.47 1.43 -20.59
N LEU A 160 22.21 1.09 -20.33
CA LEU A 160 21.06 1.79 -20.93
C LEU A 160 21.05 3.25 -20.47
N THR A 161 20.72 4.16 -21.39
CA THR A 161 20.51 5.58 -21.03
C THR A 161 19.20 5.76 -20.25
N ASP A 162 19.00 6.92 -19.64
CA ASP A 162 17.74 7.25 -18.93
C ASP A 162 16.53 7.21 -19.87
N GLU A 163 16.69 7.62 -21.13
CA GLU A 163 15.62 7.55 -22.13
C GLU A 163 15.29 6.08 -22.46
N GLU A 164 16.31 5.25 -22.68
CA GLU A 164 16.14 3.83 -23.01
C GLU A 164 15.60 3.01 -21.84
N SER A 165 15.93 3.40 -20.60
CA SER A 165 15.46 2.79 -19.36
C SER A 165 14.14 3.39 -18.83
N SER A 166 13.50 4.28 -19.60
CA SER A 166 12.18 4.84 -19.27
C SER A 166 11.08 3.78 -19.25
N ASP A 167 10.02 4.06 -18.48
CA ASP A 167 8.89 3.14 -18.30
C ASP A 167 8.18 2.79 -19.60
N ASP A 168 8.11 3.71 -20.57
CA ASP A 168 7.49 3.49 -21.88
C ASP A 168 8.26 2.49 -22.75
N ASN A 169 9.52 2.25 -22.42
CA ASN A 169 10.36 1.26 -23.07
C ASN A 169 10.26 -0.13 -22.43
N ILE A 170 9.56 -0.30 -21.30
CA ILE A 170 9.29 -1.64 -20.75
C ILE A 170 8.24 -2.35 -21.60
N VAL A 171 8.67 -3.40 -22.31
CA VAL A 171 7.84 -4.17 -23.25
C VAL A 171 7.36 -5.50 -22.69
N VAL A 172 8.11 -6.08 -21.76
CA VAL A 172 7.83 -7.39 -21.15
C VAL A 172 8.19 -7.35 -19.66
N ALA A 173 7.40 -8.03 -18.84
CA ALA A 173 7.80 -8.46 -17.51
C ALA A 173 7.71 -9.98 -17.44
N TYR A 174 8.68 -10.62 -16.79
CA TYR A 174 8.69 -12.07 -16.66
C TYR A 174 9.03 -12.49 -15.22
N SER A 175 8.72 -13.74 -14.90
CA SER A 175 9.10 -14.38 -13.65
C SER A 175 9.66 -15.77 -13.93
N ILE A 176 10.79 -16.10 -13.29
CA ILE A 176 11.42 -17.42 -13.36
C ILE A 176 11.33 -18.05 -11.98
N ALA A 177 10.75 -19.24 -11.90
CA ALA A 177 10.81 -20.09 -10.72
C ALA A 177 11.71 -21.28 -11.00
N THR A 178 12.65 -21.56 -10.11
CA THR A 178 13.55 -22.73 -10.20
C THR A 178 13.10 -23.77 -9.19
N TYR A 179 12.80 -24.97 -9.67
CA TYR A 179 12.49 -26.12 -8.84
C TYR A 179 13.75 -26.78 -8.29
N LYS A 180 13.59 -27.61 -7.27
CA LYS A 180 14.69 -28.37 -6.65
C LYS A 180 15.43 -29.31 -7.60
N ASP A 181 14.74 -29.84 -8.60
CA ASP A 181 15.33 -30.70 -9.64
C ASP A 181 16.09 -29.91 -10.71
N GLY A 182 16.09 -28.58 -10.62
CA GLY A 182 16.72 -27.66 -11.56
C GLY A 182 15.83 -27.24 -12.72
N THR A 183 14.64 -27.85 -12.88
CA THR A 183 13.66 -27.42 -13.88
C THR A 183 13.19 -26.00 -13.58
N LYS A 184 12.72 -25.31 -14.61
CA LYS A 184 12.32 -23.91 -14.52
C LYS A 184 10.90 -23.74 -15.05
N SER A 185 10.09 -23.03 -14.27
CA SER A 185 8.82 -22.50 -14.76
C SER A 185 9.01 -21.03 -15.12
N TYR A 186 8.35 -20.63 -16.20
CA TYR A 186 8.43 -19.28 -16.77
C TYR A 186 7.02 -18.71 -16.87
N GLU A 187 6.86 -17.47 -16.45
CA GLU A 187 5.67 -16.67 -16.74
C GLU A 187 6.13 -15.39 -17.42
N VAL A 188 5.54 -15.06 -18.57
CA VAL A 188 5.90 -13.88 -19.35
C VAL A 188 4.63 -13.08 -19.63
N MET A 189 4.66 -11.80 -19.28
CA MET A 189 3.59 -10.85 -19.53
C MET A 189 4.07 -9.74 -20.47
N ARG A 190 3.35 -9.57 -21.57
CA ARG A 190 3.60 -8.47 -22.50
C ARG A 190 3.01 -7.17 -21.94
N ARG A 191 3.52 -6.02 -22.41
CA ARG A 191 3.09 -4.67 -21.96
C ARG A 191 1.57 -4.50 -21.94
N PHE A 192 0.85 -4.97 -22.96
CA PHE A 192 -0.62 -4.84 -23.00
C PHE A 192 -1.32 -5.62 -21.89
N GLU A 193 -0.77 -6.76 -21.46
CA GLU A 193 -1.32 -7.58 -20.38
C GLU A 193 -1.10 -6.92 -19.02
N ILE A 194 0.05 -6.29 -18.83
CA ILE A 194 0.38 -5.50 -17.63
C ILE A 194 -0.53 -4.28 -17.57
N ASN A 195 -0.66 -3.54 -18.68
CA ASN A 195 -1.57 -2.39 -18.79
C ASN A 195 -3.02 -2.77 -18.52
N LYS A 196 -3.46 -3.99 -18.89
CA LYS A 196 -4.80 -4.49 -18.53
C LYS A 196 -4.98 -4.61 -17.02
N VAL A 197 -3.97 -5.08 -16.29
CA VAL A 197 -4.01 -5.15 -14.82
C VAL A 197 -3.95 -3.76 -14.20
N GLN A 198 -3.08 -2.88 -14.70
CA GLN A 198 -3.00 -1.48 -14.30
C GLN A 198 -4.38 -0.80 -14.43
N ASN A 199 -5.07 -1.00 -15.55
CA ASN A 199 -6.39 -0.43 -15.81
C ASN A 199 -7.50 -0.97 -14.91
N CYS A 200 -7.33 -2.14 -14.30
CA CYS A 200 -8.27 -2.68 -13.32
C CYS A 200 -7.96 -2.23 -11.88
N SER A 201 -6.81 -1.60 -11.65
CA SER A 201 -6.40 -1.13 -10.32
C SER A 201 -7.01 0.24 -9.99
N GLN A 202 -7.12 0.57 -8.71
CA GLN A 202 -7.71 1.86 -8.29
C GLN A 202 -6.82 3.06 -8.65
N THR A 203 -5.49 2.87 -8.60
CA THR A 203 -4.49 3.92 -8.79
C THR A 203 -3.97 4.00 -10.23
N GLY A 204 -3.97 2.89 -10.98
CA GLY A 204 -3.51 2.85 -12.37
C GLY A 204 -4.58 3.00 -13.45
N ALA A 205 -5.87 3.03 -13.10
CA ALA A 205 -6.94 3.10 -14.10
C ALA A 205 -6.94 4.44 -14.86
N LEU A 206 -6.79 4.36 -16.18
CA LEU A 206 -6.90 5.52 -17.08
C LEU A 206 -8.33 5.98 -17.33
N ILE A 207 -9.31 5.12 -17.02
CA ILE A 207 -10.73 5.38 -17.19
C ILE A 207 -11.45 4.99 -15.90
N ASP A 208 -12.31 5.88 -15.41
CA ASP A 208 -13.14 5.60 -14.24
C ASP A 208 -14.27 4.59 -14.54
N LYS A 209 -14.96 4.12 -13.50
CA LYS A 209 -16.10 3.19 -13.65
C LYS A 209 -17.28 3.76 -14.46
N ARG A 210 -17.29 5.06 -14.73
CA ARG A 210 -18.32 5.80 -15.48
C ARG A 210 -17.87 6.13 -16.91
N GLY A 211 -16.71 5.64 -17.34
CA GLY A 211 -16.17 5.86 -18.68
C GLY A 211 -15.46 7.20 -18.88
N LYS A 212 -15.19 7.96 -17.81
CA LYS A 212 -14.47 9.24 -17.91
C LYS A 212 -12.96 9.03 -17.81
N PRO A 213 -12.15 9.81 -18.55
CA PRO A 213 -10.70 9.81 -18.38
C PRO A 213 -10.32 10.11 -16.93
N ARG A 214 -9.33 9.39 -16.43
CA ARG A 214 -8.74 9.56 -15.10
C ARG A 214 -7.22 9.60 -15.26
N THR A 215 -6.58 10.55 -14.58
CA THR A 215 -5.13 10.58 -14.47
C THR A 215 -4.68 9.47 -13.51
N PRO A 216 -3.79 8.56 -13.93
CA PRO A 216 -3.22 7.57 -13.03
C PRO A 216 -2.38 8.28 -11.96
N SER A 217 -2.29 7.69 -10.78
CA SER A 217 -1.53 8.24 -9.65
C SER A 217 -0.86 7.12 -8.85
N GLY A 218 0.06 7.50 -7.96
CA GLY A 218 0.71 6.60 -7.02
C GLY A 218 1.63 5.56 -7.69
N PRO A 219 1.77 4.36 -7.12
CA PRO A 219 2.87 3.45 -7.47
C PRO A 219 2.96 3.01 -8.93
N TRP A 220 1.87 3.10 -9.70
CA TRP A 220 1.90 2.80 -11.14
C TRP A 220 2.54 3.90 -11.99
N VAL A 221 2.64 5.12 -11.47
CA VAL A 221 3.31 6.26 -12.09
C VAL A 221 4.75 6.35 -11.59
N ASP A 222 4.94 6.24 -10.27
CA ASP A 222 6.27 6.45 -9.66
C ASP A 222 7.18 5.22 -9.75
N TRP A 223 6.58 4.01 -9.80
CA TRP A 223 7.30 2.73 -9.67
C TRP A 223 6.75 1.66 -10.64
N TYR A 224 6.52 2.02 -11.90
CA TYR A 224 6.01 1.09 -12.90
C TYR A 224 6.79 -0.24 -13.01
N PRO A 225 8.15 -0.25 -13.00
CA PRO A 225 8.92 -1.50 -13.12
C PRO A 225 8.62 -2.47 -11.99
N GLU A 226 8.50 -1.97 -10.75
CA GLU A 226 8.19 -2.78 -9.58
C GLU A 226 6.74 -3.28 -9.61
N GLN A 227 5.80 -2.46 -10.09
CA GLN A 227 4.40 -2.88 -10.27
C GLN A 227 4.25 -3.94 -11.36
N ALA A 228 5.03 -3.86 -12.43
CA ALA A 228 5.10 -4.88 -13.47
C ALA A 228 5.66 -6.22 -12.92
N LYS A 229 6.78 -6.17 -12.19
CA LYS A 229 7.37 -7.34 -11.50
C LYS A 229 6.39 -8.00 -10.52
N LYS A 230 5.70 -7.19 -9.71
CA LYS A 230 4.64 -7.65 -8.79
C LYS A 230 3.50 -8.34 -9.53
N THR A 231 3.08 -7.77 -10.64
CA THR A 231 1.96 -8.29 -11.44
C THR A 231 2.29 -9.66 -12.03
N VAL A 232 3.47 -9.81 -12.65
CA VAL A 232 3.87 -11.10 -13.23
C VAL A 232 4.13 -12.15 -12.17
N MET A 233 4.74 -11.80 -11.04
CA MET A 233 4.97 -12.75 -9.95
C MET A 233 3.67 -13.25 -9.34
N ARG A 234 2.64 -12.39 -9.20
CA ARG A 234 1.31 -12.78 -8.71
C ARG A 234 0.55 -13.66 -9.69
N ARG A 235 0.81 -13.52 -11.00
CA ARG A 235 0.25 -14.42 -12.00
C ARG A 235 0.95 -15.78 -11.93
N HIS A 236 2.28 -15.79 -11.92
CA HIS A 236 3.10 -17.00 -11.83
C HIS A 236 2.80 -17.80 -10.56
N SER A 237 2.55 -17.14 -9.42
CA SER A 237 2.23 -17.83 -8.18
C SER A 237 1.02 -18.75 -8.26
N LYS A 238 0.10 -18.56 -9.23
CA LYS A 238 -1.10 -19.38 -9.38
C LYS A 238 -0.84 -20.78 -9.95
N THR A 239 0.31 -20.98 -10.60
CA THR A 239 0.69 -22.27 -11.19
C THR A 239 1.82 -22.96 -10.42
N LEU A 240 2.44 -22.24 -9.48
CA LEU A 240 3.53 -22.76 -8.66
C LEU A 240 2.99 -23.49 -7.43
N PRO A 241 3.68 -24.54 -6.96
CA PRO A 241 3.33 -25.23 -5.73
C PRO A 241 3.47 -24.29 -4.52
N GLN A 242 2.49 -24.34 -3.62
CA GLN A 242 2.45 -23.53 -2.40
C GLN A 242 2.20 -24.41 -1.17
N SER A 243 2.78 -24.02 -0.03
CA SER A 243 2.71 -24.79 1.22
C SER A 243 1.29 -25.01 1.79
N GLY A 244 0.28 -24.28 1.32
CA GLY A 244 -1.14 -24.46 1.68
C GLY A 244 -1.91 -25.42 0.77
N ASP A 245 -1.45 -25.62 -0.47
CA ASP A 245 -2.14 -26.45 -1.48
C ASP A 245 -1.73 -27.93 -1.37
N LEU A 246 -0.59 -28.21 -0.74
CA LEU A 246 -0.06 -29.57 -0.57
C LEU A 246 -0.91 -30.45 0.36
N VAL A 247 -1.87 -29.87 1.09
CA VAL A 247 -2.81 -30.61 1.95
C VAL A 247 -4.17 -30.84 1.27
N ASP A 248 -4.46 -30.20 0.13
CA ASP A 248 -5.82 -30.16 -0.42
C ASP A 248 -5.88 -30.04 -1.95
N VAL A 249 -5.32 -31.03 -2.67
CA VAL A 249 -5.31 -31.08 -4.15
C VAL A 249 -6.70 -31.36 -4.77
N GLU A 250 -7.78 -31.46 -3.97
CA GLU A 250 -9.14 -31.76 -4.49
C GLU A 250 -10.24 -30.74 -4.10
N GLY A 251 -9.89 -29.54 -3.65
CA GLY A 251 -10.88 -28.52 -3.28
C GLY A 251 -10.87 -27.32 -4.20
N SER A 252 -11.87 -27.18 -5.07
CA SER A 252 -12.09 -25.93 -5.82
C SER A 252 -12.17 -24.73 -4.83
N GLU A 253 -11.76 -23.51 -5.22
CA GLU A 253 -11.81 -22.31 -4.34
C GLU A 253 -13.21 -22.08 -3.71
N ILE A 254 -14.27 -22.62 -4.35
CA ILE A 254 -15.65 -22.61 -3.87
C ILE A 254 -15.85 -23.59 -2.70
N ASP A 255 -15.20 -24.75 -2.73
CA ASP A 255 -15.25 -25.77 -1.67
C ASP A 255 -14.44 -25.35 -0.45
N GLN A 256 -13.31 -24.65 -0.60
CA GLN A 256 -12.59 -24.05 0.53
C GLN A 256 -13.44 -22.96 1.23
N GLN A 257 -14.14 -22.14 0.44
CA GLN A 257 -15.06 -21.14 0.98
C GLN A 257 -16.24 -21.81 1.71
N ARG A 258 -16.78 -22.91 1.17
CA ARG A 258 -17.81 -23.73 1.83
C ARG A 258 -17.31 -24.47 3.05
N ALA A 259 -16.09 -25.01 3.04
CA ALA A 259 -15.49 -25.72 4.16
C ALA A 259 -15.20 -24.74 5.32
N ALA A 260 -14.71 -23.54 5.02
CA ALA A 260 -14.57 -22.47 6.02
C ALA A 260 -15.94 -22.06 6.60
N LEU A 261 -16.97 -21.90 5.76
CA LEU A 261 -18.34 -21.61 6.20
C LEU A 261 -18.96 -22.78 7.00
N SER A 262 -18.65 -24.03 6.63
CA SER A 262 -19.15 -25.24 7.28
C SER A 262 -18.45 -25.52 8.61
N ALA A 263 -17.15 -25.26 8.70
CA ALA A 263 -16.39 -25.30 9.95
C ALA A 263 -16.90 -24.24 10.94
N MET A 264 -17.26 -23.05 10.43
CA MET A 264 -17.94 -22.02 11.23
C MET A 264 -19.35 -22.43 11.67
N GLY A 265 -20.08 -23.21 10.87
CA GLY A 265 -21.43 -23.70 11.20
C GLY A 265 -21.47 -24.92 12.12
N ALA A 266 -20.45 -25.79 12.07
CA ALA A 266 -20.42 -27.06 12.79
C ALA A 266 -19.93 -26.96 14.25
N LEU A 267 -19.29 -25.85 14.64
CA LEU A 267 -18.63 -25.70 15.95
C LEU A 267 -19.26 -24.65 16.87
N GLY A 268 -20.45 -24.13 16.55
CA GLY A 268 -21.12 -23.19 17.44
C GLY A 268 -22.56 -22.88 17.05
N ALA A 269 -23.50 -23.71 17.50
CA ALA A 269 -24.86 -23.27 17.77
C ALA A 269 -24.87 -22.40 19.05
N GLY A 270 -24.26 -21.22 18.96
CA GLY A 270 -24.56 -20.09 19.85
C GLY A 270 -25.67 -19.30 19.18
N GLU A 271 -26.68 -18.87 19.96
CA GLU A 271 -27.84 -18.13 19.48
C GLU A 271 -27.45 -16.99 18.53
N PRO A 272 -28.30 -16.68 17.53
CA PRO A 272 -28.06 -15.54 16.66
C PRO A 272 -28.05 -14.29 17.53
N ILE A 273 -26.87 -13.71 17.74
CA ILE A 273 -26.77 -12.31 18.12
C ILE A 273 -27.23 -11.56 16.87
N ASP A 274 -28.53 -11.30 16.83
CA ASP A 274 -29.15 -10.37 15.91
C ASP A 274 -28.48 -9.02 16.17
N ALA A 275 -27.43 -8.75 15.40
CA ALA A 275 -26.87 -7.42 15.32
C ALA A 275 -27.88 -6.59 14.53
N THR A 276 -28.98 -6.19 15.19
CA THR A 276 -29.71 -5.00 14.79
C THR A 276 -28.68 -3.90 14.56
N PRO A 277 -28.67 -3.25 13.38
CA PRO A 277 -27.72 -2.20 13.11
C PRO A 277 -28.05 -1.04 14.04
N VAL A 278 -27.34 -0.92 15.16
CA VAL A 278 -27.20 0.36 15.82
C VAL A 278 -26.26 1.14 14.91
N ALA A 279 -26.86 1.85 13.95
CA ALA A 279 -26.19 2.94 13.26
C ALA A 279 -26.19 4.14 14.23
N PRO A 280 -25.05 4.55 14.82
CA PRO A 280 -24.91 5.94 15.17
C PRO A 280 -24.88 6.72 13.85
N ALA A 281 -25.60 7.83 13.78
CA ALA A 281 -25.52 8.74 12.65
C ALA A 281 -24.05 9.06 12.34
N LEU A 282 -23.67 8.96 11.06
CA LEU A 282 -22.34 9.34 10.59
C LEU A 282 -22.01 10.76 11.08
N PRO A 283 -20.90 10.99 11.80
CA PRO A 283 -20.43 12.35 12.02
C PRO A 283 -20.03 12.97 10.68
N GLN A 284 -20.23 14.29 10.56
CA GLN A 284 -19.87 15.07 9.37
C GLN A 284 -18.34 15.06 9.17
N ALA A 285 -17.92 15.35 7.94
CA ALA A 285 -16.60 15.09 7.39
C ALA A 285 -15.41 15.83 8.03
N ASP A 286 -15.63 16.59 9.11
CA ASP A 286 -14.65 17.55 9.64
C ASP A 286 -13.87 17.07 10.89
N ASP A 287 -14.14 15.86 11.42
CA ASP A 287 -13.48 15.34 12.64
C ASP A 287 -12.55 14.11 12.40
N LEU A 288 -12.01 13.95 11.18
CA LEU A 288 -11.00 12.93 10.90
C LEU A 288 -9.60 13.56 10.89
N PRO A 289 -8.62 13.00 11.62
CA PRO A 289 -7.23 13.41 11.43
C PRO A 289 -6.79 13.05 10.01
N ASP A 290 -6.06 13.98 9.38
CA ASP A 290 -5.58 13.85 8.02
C ASP A 290 -4.55 12.71 7.96
N HIS A 291 -4.76 11.78 7.02
CA HIS A 291 -3.90 10.61 6.84
C HIS A 291 -3.55 10.52 5.36
N ASP A 292 -2.32 10.09 5.07
CA ASP A 292 -1.91 9.86 3.70
C ASP A 292 -2.70 8.68 3.11
N ALA A 293 -3.46 8.98 2.06
CA ALA A 293 -4.40 8.03 1.46
C ALA A 293 -3.71 6.90 0.66
N ASP A 294 -2.41 6.97 0.41
CA ASP A 294 -1.65 6.00 -0.38
C ASP A 294 -0.70 5.12 0.45
N THR A 295 -0.30 5.55 1.65
CA THR A 295 0.63 4.81 2.54
C THR A 295 0.01 4.42 3.89
N GLY A 296 -1.05 5.09 4.31
CA GLY A 296 -1.70 4.84 5.61
C GLY A 296 -0.83 5.22 6.81
N GLU A 297 0.14 6.12 6.62
CA GLU A 297 0.86 6.77 7.72
C GLU A 297 0.04 7.93 8.29
N ILE A 298 0.05 8.04 9.61
CA ILE A 298 -0.56 9.15 10.35
C ILE A 298 0.47 10.27 10.33
N ILE A 299 0.09 11.45 9.84
CA ILE A 299 0.90 12.66 10.00
C ILE A 299 0.83 13.01 11.49
N ASP A 300 1.95 12.90 12.21
CA ASP A 300 2.04 13.26 13.62
C ASP A 300 1.69 14.75 13.77
N THR A 301 0.45 15.00 14.19
CA THR A 301 0.01 16.33 14.60
C THR A 301 0.15 16.42 16.10
N VAL A 302 0.81 17.50 16.55
CA VAL A 302 0.99 17.81 17.97
C VAL A 302 -0.38 17.84 18.64
N THR A 303 -0.65 16.85 19.47
CA THR A 303 -1.85 16.80 20.30
C THR A 303 -1.48 17.07 21.76
N PRO A 304 -2.42 17.64 22.56
CA PRO A 304 -2.17 17.98 23.96
C PRO A 304 -1.71 16.80 24.84
N ASP A 305 -1.94 15.57 24.39
CA ASP A 305 -1.64 14.33 25.10
C ASP A 305 -0.27 13.71 24.72
N ASN A 306 0.51 14.33 23.81
CA ASN A 306 1.87 13.90 23.47
C ASN A 306 2.84 15.08 23.23
N PRO A 307 3.32 15.75 24.29
CA PRO A 307 4.16 16.94 24.17
C PRO A 307 5.61 16.68 23.72
N ASN A 308 6.04 15.40 23.59
CA ASN A 308 7.44 15.03 23.34
C ASN A 308 7.73 14.48 21.93
N ALA A 309 6.85 14.73 20.95
CA ALA A 309 7.11 14.37 19.55
C ALA A 309 8.21 15.22 18.87
N ALA A 310 8.82 16.18 19.58
CA ALA A 310 9.85 17.08 19.04
C ALA A 310 11.30 16.69 19.39
N GLU A 311 11.55 15.62 20.15
CA GLU A 311 12.92 15.26 20.58
C GLU A 311 13.36 13.92 19.97
N GLY A 312 14.23 14.01 18.96
CA GLY A 312 14.81 12.87 18.24
C GLY A 312 15.64 11.97 19.16
N ARG A 313 15.54 10.65 18.95
CA ARG A 313 16.39 9.66 19.63
C ARG A 313 17.77 9.63 18.96
N ALA A 314 18.80 9.69 19.81
CA ALA A 314 20.20 9.60 19.44
C ALA A 314 20.60 8.17 19.06
N ASP A 315 21.20 8.01 17.88
CA ASP A 315 21.86 6.78 17.44
C ASP A 315 23.39 6.94 17.56
N GLU A 316 23.93 6.64 18.73
CA GLU A 316 25.33 6.23 18.90
C GLU A 316 25.36 4.70 19.04
N GLN A 317 25.77 4.00 17.99
CA GLN A 317 26.63 2.79 18.01
C GLN A 317 26.51 1.99 16.70
N HIS A 318 27.39 2.30 15.74
CA HIS A 318 28.28 1.32 15.12
C HIS A 318 29.27 2.07 14.21
N GLY A 319 30.56 2.02 14.54
CA GLY A 319 31.63 2.58 13.71
C GLY A 319 32.07 1.62 12.61
N ASP A 320 32.59 2.16 11.51
CA ASP A 320 34.04 2.10 11.28
C ASP A 320 34.50 3.23 10.33
N GLN A 321 35.65 3.77 10.71
CA GLN A 321 36.51 4.83 10.18
C GLN A 321 36.42 5.19 8.68
N HIS A 322 36.19 6.49 8.41
CA HIS A 322 37.06 7.23 7.48
C HIS A 322 37.21 8.68 7.96
N ASP A 323 38.45 9.05 8.29
CA ASP A 323 38.90 10.39 8.67
C ASP A 323 39.05 11.28 7.42
N GLY A 324 38.74 12.58 7.57
CA GLY A 324 39.36 13.63 6.78
C GLY A 324 38.41 14.57 6.03
N THR A 325 38.22 15.75 6.62
CA THR A 325 37.90 17.07 6.01
C THR A 325 36.46 17.37 5.55
N GLU A 326 35.82 18.23 6.35
CA GLU A 326 34.63 19.02 6.02
C GLU A 326 34.89 19.95 4.81
N GLU A 327 34.09 19.79 3.77
CA GLU A 327 33.70 20.89 2.87
C GLU A 327 32.16 20.93 2.82
N PRO A 328 31.54 22.12 2.82
CA PRO A 328 30.08 22.24 2.87
C PRO A 328 29.49 21.90 1.50
N GLN A 329 28.74 20.80 1.40
CA GLN A 329 28.00 20.46 0.20
C GLN A 329 26.79 21.39 0.03
N GLY A 330 26.72 22.00 -1.15
CA GLY A 330 25.81 23.07 -1.53
C GLY A 330 24.36 22.63 -1.79
N ASP A 331 23.51 23.64 -1.72
CA ASP A 331 22.05 23.65 -1.79
C ASP A 331 21.48 23.47 -3.24
N GLU A 332 22.12 22.65 -4.10
CA GLU A 332 21.85 22.70 -5.55
C GLU A 332 20.89 21.63 -6.13
N ASP A 333 20.41 20.65 -5.37
CA ASP A 333 19.59 19.54 -5.93
C ASP A 333 18.06 19.71 -5.81
N GLN A 334 17.55 20.95 -5.88
CA GLN A 334 16.11 21.20 -6.05
C GLN A 334 15.85 21.86 -7.41
N PRO A 335 14.99 21.29 -8.29
CA PRO A 335 14.79 21.78 -9.66
C PRO A 335 14.21 23.21 -9.75
N TYR A 336 13.75 23.78 -8.62
CA TYR A 336 13.24 25.14 -8.49
C TYR A 336 14.16 26.09 -7.71
N ALA A 337 15.26 25.62 -7.10
CA ALA A 337 16.14 26.44 -6.25
C ALA A 337 16.79 27.60 -7.01
N ALA A 338 17.19 27.37 -8.26
CA ALA A 338 17.73 28.42 -9.13
C ALA A 338 16.69 29.51 -9.42
N THR A 339 15.45 29.12 -9.70
CA THR A 339 14.34 30.06 -10.00
C THR A 339 13.94 30.87 -8.75
N VAL A 340 13.90 30.23 -7.58
CA VAL A 340 13.60 30.91 -6.31
C VAL A 340 14.70 31.94 -5.99
N SER A 341 15.97 31.53 -6.09
CA SER A 341 17.12 32.42 -5.86
C SER A 341 17.11 33.61 -6.83
N GLU A 342 16.85 33.37 -8.12
CA GLU A 342 16.75 34.44 -9.14
C GLU A 342 15.62 35.43 -8.82
N LEU A 343 14.43 34.95 -8.43
CA LEU A 343 13.29 35.82 -8.12
C LEU A 343 13.53 36.66 -6.86
N ILE A 344 14.17 36.10 -5.83
CA ILE A 344 14.53 36.81 -4.59
C ILE A 344 15.59 37.88 -4.88
N GLU A 345 16.63 37.56 -5.65
CA GLU A 345 17.66 38.52 -6.02
C GLU A 345 17.10 39.66 -6.89
N ARG A 346 16.24 39.34 -7.86
CA ARG A 346 15.57 40.34 -8.70
C ARG A 346 14.61 41.22 -7.89
N ALA A 347 13.91 40.66 -6.90
CA ALA A 347 13.10 41.44 -5.97
C ALA A 347 13.99 42.41 -5.16
N ALA A 348 15.10 41.94 -4.60
CA ALA A 348 16.03 42.78 -3.83
C ALA A 348 16.68 43.90 -4.67
N ALA A 349 16.99 43.61 -5.93
CA ALA A 349 17.60 44.56 -6.86
C ALA A 349 16.61 45.59 -7.46
N ALA A 350 15.30 45.40 -7.27
CA ALA A 350 14.28 46.30 -7.83
C ALA A 350 14.47 47.73 -7.29
N GLY A 351 14.70 48.69 -8.20
CA GLY A 351 14.92 50.11 -7.87
C GLY A 351 13.63 50.93 -7.84
N THR A 352 12.57 50.45 -8.49
CA THR A 352 11.26 51.11 -8.54
C THR A 352 10.13 50.12 -8.27
N VAL A 353 8.96 50.66 -7.88
CA VAL A 353 7.74 49.84 -7.68
C VAL A 353 7.28 49.17 -8.98
N ILE A 354 7.59 49.77 -10.15
CA ILE A 354 7.27 49.19 -11.46
C ILE A 354 8.08 47.91 -11.70
N ASP A 355 9.37 47.93 -11.37
CA ASP A 355 10.25 46.76 -11.50
C ASP A 355 9.82 45.63 -10.55
N LEU A 356 9.42 45.99 -9.33
CA LEU A 356 8.94 45.02 -8.34
C LEU A 356 7.63 44.35 -8.78
N ASN A 357 6.71 45.10 -9.39
CA ASN A 357 5.47 44.53 -9.97
C ASN A 357 5.75 43.61 -11.16
N ALA A 358 6.84 43.83 -11.91
CA ALA A 358 7.26 42.93 -12.97
C ALA A 358 7.79 41.58 -12.41
N VAL A 359 8.51 41.63 -11.28
CA VAL A 359 8.95 40.42 -10.55
C VAL A 359 7.75 39.65 -9.97
N GLU A 360 6.78 40.34 -9.37
CA GLU A 360 5.56 39.72 -8.84
C GLU A 360 4.72 39.03 -9.94
N LYS A 361 4.62 39.66 -11.11
CA LYS A 361 3.95 39.06 -12.29
C LYS A 361 4.69 37.84 -12.84
N ASP A 362 6.01 37.81 -12.73
CA ASP A 362 6.82 36.66 -13.14
C ASP A 362 6.66 35.51 -12.15
N TRP A 363 6.75 35.81 -10.85
CA TRP A 363 6.50 34.88 -9.76
C TRP A 363 5.10 34.24 -9.85
N GLN A 364 4.05 34.99 -10.20
CA GLN A 364 2.70 34.45 -10.40
C GLN A 364 2.61 33.31 -11.44
N LYS A 365 3.53 33.25 -12.42
CA LYS A 365 3.57 32.15 -13.40
C LYS A 365 4.17 30.87 -12.80
N HIS A 366 5.04 31.00 -11.81
CA HIS A 366 5.76 29.92 -11.16
C HIS A 366 5.10 29.48 -9.84
N MET A 367 4.16 30.28 -9.31
CA MET A 367 3.51 30.06 -8.01
C MET A 367 2.89 28.66 -7.87
N ALA A 368 2.31 28.10 -8.93
CA ALA A 368 1.69 26.77 -8.93
C ALA A 368 2.72 25.62 -8.97
N ALA A 369 3.97 25.89 -9.31
CA ALA A 369 5.05 24.91 -9.42
C ALA A 369 6.05 24.97 -8.24
N LEU A 370 5.88 25.92 -7.34
CA LEU A 370 6.75 26.14 -6.17
C LEU A 370 6.08 25.60 -4.89
N PRO A 371 6.84 24.96 -3.98
CA PRO A 371 6.34 24.63 -2.64
C PRO A 371 5.88 25.88 -1.88
N ASP A 372 4.89 25.73 -0.99
CA ASP A 372 4.30 26.84 -0.23
C ASP A 372 5.33 27.61 0.62
N VAL A 373 6.36 26.91 1.11
CA VAL A 373 7.46 27.49 1.90
C VAL A 373 8.27 28.48 1.07
N GLU A 374 8.59 28.15 -0.19
CA GLU A 374 9.37 29.03 -1.07
C GLU A 374 8.50 30.16 -1.64
N ASN A 375 7.22 29.91 -1.88
CA ASN A 375 6.26 30.97 -2.20
C ASN A 375 6.17 32.00 -1.05
N ALA A 376 6.11 31.56 0.20
CA ALA A 376 6.11 32.46 1.36
C ALA A 376 7.41 33.26 1.49
N ARG A 377 8.55 32.65 1.14
CA ARG A 377 9.86 33.31 1.16
C ARG A 377 9.96 34.42 0.11
N ILE A 378 9.50 34.16 -1.12
CA ILE A 378 9.45 35.17 -2.19
C ILE A 378 8.45 36.29 -1.82
N ASP A 379 7.27 35.95 -1.29
CA ASP A 379 6.27 36.92 -0.84
C ASP A 379 6.83 37.89 0.21
N THR A 380 7.58 37.35 1.17
CA THR A 380 8.22 38.14 2.23
C THR A 380 9.25 39.11 1.65
N ALA A 381 10.12 38.64 0.74
CA ALA A 381 11.12 39.47 0.08
C ALA A 381 10.49 40.60 -0.76
N VAL A 382 9.40 40.30 -1.48
CA VAL A 382 8.66 41.31 -2.27
C VAL A 382 8.00 42.34 -1.35
N LYS A 383 7.38 41.91 -0.25
CA LYS A 383 6.74 42.82 0.73
C LYS A 383 7.76 43.74 1.40
N GLU A 384 8.85 43.20 1.91
CA GLU A 384 9.93 43.98 2.53
C GLU A 384 10.50 45.02 1.56
N ARG A 385 10.72 44.64 0.29
CA ARG A 385 11.21 45.58 -0.70
C ARG A 385 10.19 46.65 -1.06
N ARG A 386 8.90 46.28 -1.17
CA ARG A 386 7.80 47.21 -1.45
C ARG A 386 7.73 48.28 -0.36
N ASP A 387 7.80 47.87 0.90
CA ASP A 387 7.79 48.78 2.05
C ASP A 387 8.99 49.76 1.99
N GLN A 388 10.20 49.26 1.71
CA GLN A 388 11.40 50.10 1.55
C GLN A 388 11.29 51.13 0.41
N LEU A 389 10.66 50.76 -0.70
CA LEU A 389 10.49 51.64 -1.86
C LEU A 389 9.37 52.67 -1.67
N THR A 390 8.36 52.37 -0.85
CA THR A 390 7.27 53.30 -0.51
C THR A 390 7.58 54.20 0.69
N ALA A 391 8.57 53.85 1.51
CA ALA A 391 9.03 54.65 2.64
C ALA A 391 10.08 55.72 2.25
N LYS A 392 10.58 55.69 1.01
CA LYS A 392 11.42 56.72 0.39
C LYS A 392 10.59 57.65 -0.48
#